data_AF-A0A7S2A9V5-F1
#
_entry.id   AF-A0A7S2A9V5-F1
#
_cell.length_a   1.000
_cell.length_b   1.000
_cell.length_c   1.000
_cell.angle_alpha   90.00
_cell.angle_beta   90.00
_cell.angle_gamma   90.00
#
_symmetry.space_group_name_H-M   'P 1'
#
loop_
_entity.id
_entity.type
_entity.pdbx_description
1 polymer ?
#
loop_
_entity_poly.entity_id
_entity_poly.type
_entity_poly.pdbx_seq_one_letter_code
_entity_poly.pdbx_strand_id
1 'polypeptide(L)'
;RLTPTALPLAETDEERTAFVKACESFPSQAAELQRRLVERREGEPSKDTSWLQEWWNTLGYLDVRDPIAVNVSYFFQLADDPTLPSSGDGGDPDADADADP
;
A
#
# COMPACT_ATOMS: atom_id res chain seq x y z
N ARG A 1 4.82 3.92 -20.71
CA ARG A 1 3.74 4.19 -21.69
C ARG A 1 2.58 3.28 -21.34
N LEU A 2 1.36 3.80 -21.16
CA LEU A 2 0.22 3.03 -20.63
C LEU A 2 -0.34 2.01 -21.65
N THR A 3 -0.44 2.39 -22.92
CA THR A 3 -1.09 1.60 -23.97
C THR A 3 -0.55 0.17 -24.14
N PRO A 4 0.77 -0.08 -24.30
CA PRO A 4 1.27 -1.44 -24.51
C PRO A 4 1.10 -2.36 -23.29
N THR A 5 0.98 -1.80 -22.08
CA THR A 5 0.79 -2.58 -20.85
C THR A 5 -0.67 -2.82 -20.52
N ALA A 6 -1.57 -1.90 -20.91
CA ALA A 6 -3.00 -1.99 -20.60
C ALA A 6 -3.80 -2.74 -21.68
N LEU A 7 -3.43 -2.63 -22.95
CA LEU A 7 -4.16 -3.30 -24.05
C LEU A 7 -4.28 -4.83 -23.91
N PRO A 8 -3.26 -5.56 -23.41
CA PRO A 8 -3.39 -7.00 -23.21
C PRO A 8 -4.43 -7.38 -22.14
N LEU A 9 -4.79 -6.46 -21.24
CA LEU A 9 -5.72 -6.70 -20.14
C LEU A 9 -7.19 -6.50 -20.54
N ALA A 10 -7.47 -5.89 -21.70
CA ALA A 10 -8.83 -5.75 -22.20
C ALA A 10 -9.36 -7.09 -22.73
N GLU A 11 -10.53 -7.51 -22.23
CA GLU A 11 -11.12 -8.80 -22.55
C GLU A 11 -11.90 -8.76 -23.87
N THR A 12 -12.43 -7.59 -24.23
CA THR A 12 -13.27 -7.40 -25.42
C THR A 12 -12.70 -6.38 -26.42
N ASP A 13 -13.12 -6.47 -27.68
CA ASP A 13 -12.73 -5.52 -28.72
C ASP A 13 -13.34 -4.14 -28.50
N GLU A 14 -14.52 -4.09 -27.89
CA GLU A 14 -15.18 -2.85 -27.46
C GLU A 14 -14.36 -2.11 -26.41
N GLU A 15 -13.86 -2.81 -25.38
CA GLU A 15 -12.99 -2.24 -24.34
C GLU A 15 -11.68 -1.71 -24.91
N ARG A 16 -11.05 -2.46 -25.82
CA ARG A 16 -9.83 -2.04 -26.52
C ARG A 16 -10.06 -0.72 -27.26
N THR A 17 -11.13 -0.66 -28.04
CA THR A 17 -11.49 0.53 -28.82
C THR A 17 -11.81 1.72 -27.93
N ALA A 18 -12.60 1.50 -26.87
CA ALA A 18 -12.94 2.54 -25.90
C ALA A 18 -11.71 3.08 -25.18
N PHE A 19 -10.80 2.21 -24.75
CA PHE A 19 -9.55 2.58 -24.09
C PHE A 19 -8.64 3.42 -25.00
N VAL A 20 -8.42 2.99 -26.25
CA VAL A 20 -7.61 3.75 -27.22
C VAL A 20 -8.21 5.14 -27.43
N LYS A 21 -9.52 5.22 -27.66
CA LYS A 21 -10.22 6.50 -27.83
C LYS A 21 -10.07 7.41 -26.60
N ALA A 22 -10.15 6.85 -25.40
CA ALA A 22 -9.93 7.61 -24.16
C ALA A 22 -8.50 8.17 -24.10
N CYS A 23 -7.48 7.33 -24.37
CA CYS A 23 -6.08 7.75 -24.42
C CYS A 23 -5.81 8.85 -25.46
N GLU A 24 -6.46 8.80 -26.62
CA GLU A 24 -6.32 9.80 -27.68
C GLU A 24 -6.99 11.14 -27.33
N SER A 25 -8.11 11.09 -26.59
CA SER A 25 -8.85 12.29 -26.19
C SER A 25 -8.26 13.01 -24.96
N PHE A 26 -7.65 12.28 -24.04
CA PHE A 26 -7.14 12.80 -22.77
C PHE A 26 -6.10 13.94 -22.87
N PRO A 27 -5.17 13.97 -23.85
CA PRO A 27 -4.19 15.04 -24.00
C PRO A 27 -4.79 16.45 -24.05
N SER A 28 -6.02 16.60 -24.55
CA SER A 28 -6.75 17.88 -24.55
C SER A 28 -6.98 18.46 -23.15
N GLN A 29 -7.12 17.61 -22.14
CA GLN A 29 -7.30 17.98 -20.73
C GLN A 29 -5.99 17.90 -19.94
N ALA A 30 -5.04 17.08 -20.40
CA ALA A 30 -3.80 16.78 -19.69
C ALA A 30 -2.90 18.00 -19.49
N ALA A 31 -2.92 18.98 -20.39
CA ALA A 31 -2.06 20.16 -20.30
C ALA A 31 -2.30 20.97 -19.01
N GLU A 32 -3.57 21.21 -18.66
CA GLU A 32 -3.93 21.94 -17.44
C GLU A 32 -3.65 21.11 -16.19
N LEU A 33 -3.91 19.80 -16.23
CA LEU A 33 -3.60 18.90 -15.12
C LEU A 33 -2.09 18.82 -14.86
N GLN A 34 -1.29 18.75 -15.92
CA GLN A 34 0.16 18.74 -15.84
C GLN A 34 0.70 20.06 -15.28
N ARG A 35 0.11 21.21 -15.68
CA ARG A 35 0.46 22.52 -15.10
C ARG A 35 0.24 22.53 -13.59
N ARG A 36 -0.94 22.10 -13.12
CA ARG A 36 -1.26 22.02 -11.68
C ARG A 36 -0.34 21.05 -10.92
N LEU A 37 0.08 19.96 -11.57
CA LEU A 37 1.02 19.01 -10.99
C LEU A 37 2.40 19.65 -10.76
N VAL A 38 2.89 20.41 -11.74
CA VAL A 38 4.15 21.15 -11.63
C VAL A 38 4.04 22.23 -10.55
N GLU A 39 2.93 22.97 -10.50
CA GLU A 39 2.67 23.96 -9.45
C GLU A 39 2.64 23.32 -8.05
N ARG A 40 1.99 22.16 -7.89
CA ARG A 40 1.99 21.42 -6.63
C ARG A 40 3.39 20.98 -6.22
N ARG A 41 4.21 20.57 -7.19
CA ARG A 41 5.60 20.16 -6.95
C ARG A 41 6.46 21.34 -6.49
N GLU A 42 6.24 22.51 -7.06
CA GLU A 42 7.02 23.72 -6.75
C GLU A 42 6.49 24.49 -5.52
N GLY A 43 5.22 24.30 -5.16
CA GLY A 43 4.57 24.96 -4.03
C GLY A 43 4.76 24.27 -2.67
N GLU A 44 4.42 25.01 -1.61
CA GLU A 44 4.28 24.50 -0.23
C GLU A 44 2.94 23.74 -0.14
N PRO A 45 2.94 22.39 -0.06
CA PRO A 45 3.67 21.61 0.95
C PRO A 45 4.76 20.66 0.42
N SER A 46 4.99 20.63 -0.90
CA SER A 46 5.90 19.66 -1.53
C SER A 46 7.33 20.16 -1.67
N LYS A 47 7.60 21.43 -1.36
CA LYS A 47 8.88 22.09 -1.63
C LYS A 47 10.08 21.35 -1.03
N ASP A 48 9.91 20.80 0.17
CA ASP A 48 10.93 20.02 0.90
C ASP A 48 10.63 18.51 0.93
N THR A 49 9.63 18.03 0.18
CA THR A 49 9.18 16.62 0.19
C THR A 49 8.79 16.12 -1.21
N SER A 50 8.27 14.90 -1.32
CA SER A 50 7.74 14.41 -2.62
C SER A 50 6.31 14.92 -2.84
N TRP A 51 6.05 15.52 -4.01
CA TRP A 51 4.72 16.03 -4.40
C TRP A 51 3.61 14.96 -4.36
N LEU A 52 4.00 13.69 -4.48
CA LEU A 52 3.11 12.53 -4.51
C LEU A 52 2.91 11.91 -3.12
N GLN A 53 3.75 12.21 -2.13
CA GLN A 53 3.79 11.51 -0.84
C GLN A 53 2.44 11.49 -0.13
N GLU A 54 1.79 12.65 -0.02
CA GLU A 54 0.48 12.78 0.61
C GLU A 54 -0.58 11.94 -0.10
N TRP A 55 -0.66 12.04 -1.43
CA TRP A 55 -1.63 11.28 -2.23
C TRP A 55 -1.38 9.78 -2.16
N TRP A 56 -0.13 9.36 -2.22
CA TRP A 56 0.25 7.95 -2.14
C TRP A 56 -0.07 7.36 -0.77
N ASN A 57 0.30 8.03 0.31
CA ASN A 57 0.02 7.55 1.66
C ASN A 57 -1.48 7.51 1.95
N THR A 58 -2.20 8.54 1.51
CA THR A 58 -3.65 8.63 1.74
C THR A 58 -4.39 7.51 1.00
N LEU A 59 -4.22 7.42 -0.32
CA LEU A 59 -4.94 6.44 -1.13
C LEU A 59 -4.42 5.01 -0.97
N GLY A 60 -3.14 4.84 -0.65
CA GLY A 60 -2.50 3.52 -0.52
C GLY A 60 -2.67 2.87 0.85
N TYR A 61 -2.85 3.67 1.91
CA TYR A 61 -2.87 3.15 3.28
C TYR A 61 -3.97 3.75 4.16
N LEU A 62 -4.11 5.08 4.20
CA LEU A 62 -4.95 5.74 5.21
C LEU A 62 -6.46 5.63 4.91
N ASP A 63 -6.83 5.59 3.62
CA ASP A 63 -8.23 5.47 3.19
C ASP A 63 -8.67 4.03 2.95
N VAL A 64 -7.73 3.07 2.84
CA VAL A 64 -8.04 1.65 2.65
C VAL A 64 -8.70 1.10 3.91
N ARG A 65 -9.88 0.50 3.76
CA ARG A 65 -10.70 0.02 4.88
C ARG A 65 -10.60 -1.49 5.15
N ASP A 66 -9.83 -2.20 4.34
CA ASP A 66 -9.61 -3.62 4.53
C ASP A 66 -8.71 -3.91 5.74
N PRO A 67 -8.85 -5.08 6.39
CA PRO A 67 -8.01 -5.44 7.53
C PRO A 67 -6.51 -5.40 7.18
N ILE A 68 -5.74 -4.69 8.00
CA ILE A 68 -4.30 -4.47 7.79
C ILE A 68 -3.51 -5.78 7.90
N ALA A 69 -3.85 -6.64 8.87
CA ALA A 69 -3.05 -7.80 9.26
C ALA A 69 -2.76 -8.80 8.13
N VAL A 70 -3.67 -8.93 7.17
CA VAL A 70 -3.53 -9.86 6.03
C VAL A 70 -3.24 -9.11 4.73
N ASN A 71 -3.91 -7.98 4.51
CA ASN A 71 -3.90 -7.33 3.20
C ASN A 71 -2.75 -6.34 3.00
N VAL A 72 -2.12 -5.86 4.08
CA VAL A 72 -1.16 -4.76 4.03
C VAL A 72 0.15 -5.09 4.75
N SER A 73 0.09 -5.65 5.95
CA SER A 73 1.27 -5.95 6.74
C SER A 73 1.98 -7.21 6.26
N TYR A 74 3.19 -7.04 5.73
CA TYR A 74 4.09 -8.16 5.50
C TYR A 74 4.50 -8.79 6.83
N PHE A 75 4.50 -10.13 6.89
CA PHE A 75 5.05 -10.86 8.02
C PHE A 75 6.40 -11.46 7.63
N PHE A 76 7.30 -11.53 8.60
CA PHE A 76 8.58 -12.20 8.46
C PHE A 76 8.65 -13.30 9.51
N GLN A 77 8.94 -14.52 9.08
CA GLN A 77 9.25 -15.62 9.97
C GLN A 77 10.77 -15.76 10.04
N LEU A 78 11.32 -15.58 11.24
CA LEU A 78 12.73 -15.82 11.52
C LEU A 78 12.88 -17.25 12.07
N ALA A 79 14.03 -17.88 11.80
CA ALA A 79 14.34 -19.17 12.41
C ALA A 79 14.50 -19.00 13.93
N ASP A 80 14.15 -20.04 14.68
CA ASP A 80 14.39 -20.07 16.12
C ASP A 80 15.88 -19.91 16.40
N ASP A 81 16.23 -19.00 17.32
CA ASP A 81 17.60 -18.78 17.71
C ASP A 81 18.01 -19.82 18.77
N PRO A 82 18.91 -20.77 18.45
CA PRO A 82 19.31 -21.83 19.36
C PRO A 82 20.20 -21.33 20.50
N THR A 83 20.64 -20.07 20.46
CA THR A 83 21.46 -19.45 21.51
C THR A 83 20.63 -18.76 22.58
N LEU A 84 19.30 -18.64 22.37
CA LEU A 84 18.40 -18.12 23.40
C LEU A 84 18.36 -19.09 24.58
N PRO A 85 18.40 -18.57 25.83
CA PRO A 85 18.21 -19.41 26.99
C PRO A 85 16.83 -20.09 26.89
N SER A 86 16.80 -21.43 27.00
CA SER A 86 15.53 -22.14 27.10
C SER A 86 14.77 -21.58 28.30
N SER A 87 13.52 -21.20 28.12
CA SER A 87 12.61 -20.88 29.23
C SER A 87 12.39 -22.14 30.07
N GLY A 88 13.36 -22.44 30.93
CA GLY A 88 13.39 -23.56 31.85
C GLY A 88 13.61 -23.01 33.24
N ASP A 89 12.58 -23.18 34.06
CA ASP A 89 12.55 -23.04 35.51
C ASP A 89 12.22 -21.64 36.08
N GLY A 90 11.06 -21.12 35.67
CA GLY A 90 10.26 -20.26 36.53
C GLY A 90 8.93 -20.96 36.76
N GLY A 91 8.89 -21.90 37.70
CA GLY A 91 7.64 -22.50 38.16
C GLY A 91 6.67 -21.39 38.54
N ASP A 92 5.45 -21.47 38.00
CA ASP A 92 4.35 -20.60 38.35
C ASP A 92 4.06 -20.79 39.86
N PRO A 93 4.37 -19.81 40.73
CA PRO A 93 4.17 -19.97 42.16
C PRO A 93 2.68 -19.98 42.56
N ASP A 94 1.77 -19.67 41.63
CA ASP A 94 0.34 -19.51 41.91
C ASP A 94 -0.52 -20.73 41.51
N ALA A 95 0.08 -21.80 40.95
CA ALA A 95 -0.68 -22.97 40.50
C ALA A 95 -1.22 -23.87 41.63
N ASP A 96 -0.68 -23.75 42.86
CA ASP A 96 -1.04 -24.60 44.01
C ASP A 96 -2.03 -23.94 44.99
N ALA A 97 -2.59 -22.76 44.68
CA ALA A 97 -3.43 -22.01 45.61
C ALA A 97 -4.92 -22.42 45.63
N ASP A 98 -5.40 -23.23 44.68
CA ASP A 98 -6.82 -23.56 44.53
C ASP A 98 -7.22 -24.97 45.01
N ALA A 99 -6.35 -25.66 45.77
CA ALA A 99 -6.67 -26.92 46.42
C ALA A 99 -6.93 -26.73 47.93
N ASP A 100 -8.12 -26.23 48.28
CA ASP A 100 -8.65 -26.21 49.66
C ASP A 100 -9.38 -27.55 49.97
N PRO A 101 -9.47 -27.99 51.25
CA PRO A 101 -9.43 -29.39 51.72
C PRO A 101 -10.72 -30.21 51.66
#